data_AF-A0AAV3AEA5-F1
#
_entry.id   AF-A0AAV3AEA5-F1
#
_cell.length_a   1.000
_cell.length_b   1.000
_cell.length_c   1.000
_cell.angle_alpha   90.00
_cell.angle_beta   90.00
_cell.angle_gamma   90.00
#
_symmetry.space_group_name_H-M   'P 1'
#
loop_
_entity.id
_entity.type
_entity.pdbx_description
1 polymer ?
#
loop_
_entity_poly.entity_id
_entity_poly.type
_entity_poly.pdbx_seq_one_letter_code
_entity_poly.pdbx_strand_id
1 'polypeptide(L)'
;MKESVDDSLDVPYCEFADTIFKHPQLNEVHRTIVGTIGISVMFFYYRKELWQKGRRVLFKFRELKINYKVLKGITGQEIFASRCAVVNVAVEIFLMCGRLNSAVQTLKECDWIINSAMGPCDKMDVLKRHSLLCTIVQEALCKSMYNMCFEVLQNLPGFKESKAEFSVSQYNVLFNKVLSSAVSNRSLSISSTIVEFMVLKKVPIDYLNLRELIAALGHSGLWHKARDQYKCALTLGFYSILDGYMKNILYIPSFMSAVEMLLTIERFMVSNSSIIKLPDGCSQNLQIILKKIFKEEHNSKGKDDYHTAAERLFEASRLSSPKLFIKHLTVNNSGEQVYTLDNNCCVKWLNENINWAVKTWSFH
;
A
#
# COMPACT_ATOMS: atom_id res chain seq x y z
N MET A 1 2.14 -2.96 -33.96
CA MET A 1 3.54 -3.40 -34.24
C MET A 1 4.35 -2.17 -34.61
N LYS A 2 5.27 -1.76 -33.75
CA LYS A 2 6.40 -0.89 -34.10
C LYS A 2 7.58 -1.37 -33.27
N GLU A 3 8.30 -2.33 -33.84
CA GLU A 3 9.61 -2.75 -33.35
C GLU A 3 10.55 -1.55 -33.52
N SER A 4 11.01 -1.00 -32.40
CA SER A 4 11.96 0.11 -32.38
C SER A 4 13.36 -0.42 -32.70
N VAL A 5 14.00 0.06 -33.78
CA VAL A 5 15.44 0.34 -34.12
C VAL A 5 16.61 -0.47 -33.48
N ASP A 6 16.36 -1.39 -32.56
CA ASP A 6 17.31 -1.94 -31.58
C ASP A 6 17.80 -3.36 -31.94
N ASP A 7 17.25 -3.97 -32.99
CA ASP A 7 17.66 -5.30 -33.47
C ASP A 7 18.99 -5.28 -34.26
N SER A 8 19.61 -4.10 -34.44
CA SER A 8 20.86 -3.93 -35.18
C SER A 8 22.14 -3.97 -34.33
N LEU A 9 22.02 -4.14 -33.01
CA LEU A 9 23.20 -4.22 -32.15
C LEU A 9 23.88 -5.57 -32.28
N ASP A 10 25.05 -5.57 -32.91
CA ASP A 10 25.91 -6.75 -32.98
C ASP A 10 26.33 -7.20 -31.58
N VAL A 11 25.86 -8.39 -31.22
CA VAL A 11 26.15 -9.11 -29.99
C VAL A 11 26.66 -10.50 -30.40
N PRO A 12 27.99 -10.69 -30.50
CA PRO A 12 28.58 -11.93 -31.02
C PRO A 12 28.12 -13.20 -30.29
N TYR A 13 27.79 -13.07 -29.01
CA TYR A 13 27.21 -14.17 -28.22
C TYR A 13 25.91 -14.72 -28.84
N CYS A 14 25.06 -13.87 -29.41
CA CYS A 14 23.79 -14.30 -29.99
C CYS A 14 23.99 -15.18 -31.23
N GLU A 15 24.89 -14.79 -32.13
CA GLU A 15 25.23 -15.58 -33.32
C GLU A 15 25.93 -16.90 -32.95
N PHE A 16 26.84 -16.85 -31.98
CA PHE A 16 27.46 -18.04 -31.40
C PHE A 16 26.40 -19.00 -30.84
N ALA A 17 25.48 -18.49 -30.00
CA ALA A 17 24.45 -19.31 -29.38
C ALA A 17 23.52 -19.93 -30.43
N ASP A 18 23.10 -19.17 -31.44
CA ASP A 18 22.26 -19.68 -32.53
C ASP A 18 22.96 -20.76 -33.36
N THR A 19 24.28 -20.62 -33.57
CA THR A 19 25.08 -21.61 -34.31
C THR A 19 25.15 -22.94 -33.56
N ILE A 20 25.39 -22.92 -32.24
CA ILE A 20 25.39 -24.13 -31.40
C ILE A 20 24.00 -24.75 -31.34
N PHE A 21 22.94 -23.94 -31.30
CA PHE A 21 21.57 -24.44 -31.17
C PHE A 21 20.99 -25.05 -32.45
N LYS A 22 21.61 -24.80 -33.61
CA LYS A 22 21.27 -25.48 -34.88
C LYS A 22 21.86 -26.89 -34.98
N HIS A 23 22.70 -27.30 -34.03
CA HIS A 23 23.35 -28.60 -34.09
C HIS A 23 22.38 -29.75 -33.76
N PRO A 24 22.32 -30.84 -34.54
CA PRO A 24 21.32 -31.91 -34.40
C PRO A 24 21.42 -32.74 -33.11
N GLN A 25 22.52 -32.63 -32.36
CA GLN A 25 22.77 -33.37 -31.11
C GLN A 25 22.63 -32.50 -29.85
N LEU A 26 21.79 -31.45 -29.91
CA LEU A 26 21.59 -30.54 -28.78
C LEU A 26 21.06 -31.30 -27.55
N ASN A 27 21.77 -31.17 -26.42
CA ASN A 27 21.37 -31.72 -25.13
C ASN A 27 21.47 -30.64 -24.03
N GLU A 28 21.06 -30.97 -22.80
CA GLU A 28 21.09 -30.04 -21.66
C GLU A 28 22.50 -29.55 -21.30
N VAL A 29 23.53 -30.34 -21.58
CA VAL A 29 24.93 -29.93 -21.35
C VAL A 29 25.30 -28.77 -22.27
N HIS A 30 24.92 -28.83 -23.56
CA HIS A 30 25.14 -27.72 -24.50
C HIS A 30 24.41 -26.44 -24.04
N ARG A 31 23.15 -26.56 -23.57
CA ARG A 31 22.39 -25.42 -23.02
C ARG A 31 23.08 -24.79 -21.82
N THR A 32 23.61 -25.63 -20.93
CA THR A 32 24.33 -25.21 -19.72
C THR A 32 25.63 -24.48 -20.09
N ILE A 33 26.41 -25.01 -21.02
CA ILE A 33 27.68 -24.40 -21.47
C ILE A 33 27.40 -23.04 -22.14
N VAL A 34 26.49 -22.99 -23.11
CA VAL A 34 26.11 -21.73 -23.79
C VAL A 34 25.58 -20.73 -22.77
N GLY A 35 24.76 -21.17 -21.83
CA GLY A 35 24.25 -20.34 -20.75
C GLY A 35 25.35 -19.75 -19.86
N THR A 36 26.32 -20.57 -19.45
CA THR A 36 27.46 -20.17 -18.60
C THR A 36 28.38 -19.15 -19.30
N ILE A 37 28.62 -19.33 -20.61
CA ILE A 37 29.31 -18.35 -21.45
C ILE A 37 28.48 -17.05 -21.50
N GLY A 38 27.16 -17.17 -21.72
CA GLY A 38 26.26 -16.03 -21.78
C GLY A 38 26.23 -15.23 -20.48
N ILE A 39 26.32 -15.87 -19.31
CA ILE A 39 26.42 -15.18 -18.02
C ILE A 39 27.67 -14.29 -18.01
N SER A 40 28.80 -14.83 -18.42
CA SER A 40 30.08 -14.10 -18.50
C SER A 40 29.99 -12.88 -19.42
N VAL A 41 29.32 -13.03 -20.56
CA VAL A 41 29.09 -11.93 -21.51
C VAL A 41 28.11 -10.90 -20.94
N MET A 42 27.04 -11.33 -20.28
CA MET A 42 26.04 -10.45 -19.66
C MET A 42 26.67 -9.53 -18.62
N PHE A 43 27.47 -10.08 -17.70
CA PHE A 43 28.16 -9.29 -16.68
C PHE A 43 29.27 -8.41 -17.27
N PHE A 44 29.96 -8.86 -18.34
CA PHE A 44 30.89 -7.99 -19.06
C PHE A 44 30.18 -6.74 -19.57
N TYR A 45 29.02 -6.91 -20.22
CA TYR A 45 28.20 -5.77 -20.67
C TYR A 45 27.66 -4.94 -19.51
N TYR A 46 27.24 -5.57 -18.42
CA TYR A 46 26.82 -4.88 -17.20
C TYR A 46 27.93 -3.97 -16.64
N ARG A 47 29.14 -4.50 -16.45
CA ARG A 47 30.31 -3.73 -15.95
C ARG A 47 30.71 -2.57 -16.86
N LYS A 48 30.41 -2.68 -18.16
CA LYS A 48 30.68 -1.65 -19.16
C LYS A 48 29.47 -0.75 -19.42
N GLU A 49 28.38 -0.93 -18.68
CA GLU A 49 27.12 -0.20 -18.83
C GLU A 49 26.54 -0.26 -20.26
N LEU A 50 26.84 -1.35 -20.98
CA LEU A 50 26.35 -1.63 -22.33
C LEU A 50 24.96 -2.28 -22.25
N TRP A 51 23.99 -1.55 -21.68
CA TRP A 51 22.68 -2.05 -21.28
C TRP A 51 21.93 -2.76 -22.41
N GLN A 52 21.92 -2.18 -23.61
CA GLN A 52 21.20 -2.78 -24.74
C GLN A 52 21.80 -4.11 -25.19
N LYS A 53 23.13 -4.24 -25.17
CA LYS A 53 23.81 -5.51 -25.47
C LYS A 53 23.54 -6.56 -24.39
N GLY A 54 23.60 -6.16 -23.11
CA GLY A 54 23.21 -7.03 -21.99
C GLY A 54 21.76 -7.51 -22.09
N ARG A 55 20.83 -6.62 -22.48
CA ARG A 55 19.42 -6.96 -22.69
C ARG A 55 19.25 -7.94 -23.83
N ARG A 56 20.01 -7.82 -24.92
CA ARG A 56 19.98 -8.77 -26.04
C ARG A 56 20.41 -10.17 -25.61
N VAL A 57 21.45 -10.29 -24.77
CA VAL A 57 21.86 -11.58 -24.16
C VAL A 57 20.71 -12.19 -23.35
N LEU A 58 20.03 -11.39 -22.51
CA LEU A 58 18.88 -11.83 -21.72
C LEU A 58 17.71 -12.31 -22.58
N PHE A 59 17.40 -11.61 -23.69
CA PHE A 59 16.39 -12.08 -24.63
C PHE A 59 16.77 -13.39 -25.30
N LYS A 60 18.05 -13.54 -25.69
CA LYS A 60 18.54 -14.77 -26.29
C LYS A 60 18.47 -15.95 -25.30
N PHE A 61 18.72 -15.73 -24.00
CA PHE A 61 18.45 -16.77 -22.99
C PHE A 61 17.00 -17.24 -22.99
N ARG A 62 16.04 -16.30 -23.07
CA ARG A 62 14.61 -16.62 -23.09
C ARG A 62 14.22 -17.37 -24.37
N GLU A 63 14.68 -16.90 -25.52
CA GLU A 63 14.45 -17.52 -26.83
C GLU A 63 14.94 -18.97 -26.85
N LEU A 64 16.16 -19.18 -26.36
CA LEU A 64 16.79 -20.50 -26.30
C LEU A 64 16.37 -21.32 -25.08
N LYS A 65 15.43 -20.83 -24.25
CA LYS A 65 14.96 -21.49 -23.01
C LYS A 65 16.10 -21.89 -22.05
N ILE A 66 17.12 -21.05 -21.93
CA ILE A 66 18.24 -21.24 -21.00
C ILE A 66 17.81 -20.76 -19.61
N ASN A 67 17.88 -21.64 -18.62
CA ASN A 67 17.62 -21.29 -17.21
C ASN A 67 18.85 -20.60 -16.58
N TYR A 68 19.16 -19.38 -17.04
CA TYR A 68 20.37 -18.65 -16.64
C TYR A 68 20.43 -18.34 -15.13
N LYS A 69 19.29 -18.35 -14.44
CA LYS A 69 19.15 -17.99 -13.02
C LYS A 69 19.85 -18.97 -12.07
N VAL A 70 20.15 -20.18 -12.53
CA VAL A 70 20.87 -21.20 -11.75
C VAL A 70 22.31 -21.41 -12.24
N LEU A 71 22.73 -20.66 -13.26
CA LEU A 71 24.04 -20.77 -13.87
C LEU A 71 25.02 -19.76 -13.27
N LYS A 72 26.30 -20.03 -13.46
CA LYS A 72 27.42 -19.15 -13.08
C LYS A 72 28.22 -18.76 -14.32
N GLY A 73 29.13 -17.81 -14.18
CA GLY A 73 30.07 -17.48 -15.24
C GLY A 73 31.24 -18.47 -15.32
N ILE A 74 32.05 -18.34 -16.38
CA ILE A 74 33.28 -19.12 -16.60
C ILE A 74 34.56 -18.32 -16.29
N THR A 75 34.46 -17.01 -16.05
CA THR A 75 35.63 -16.15 -15.83
C THR A 75 35.43 -15.16 -14.67
N GLY A 76 36.53 -14.78 -14.03
CA GLY A 76 36.55 -13.74 -13.00
C GLY A 76 35.70 -14.06 -11.76
N GLN A 77 35.12 -13.01 -11.16
CA GLN A 77 34.27 -13.13 -9.96
C GLN A 77 32.94 -13.85 -10.23
N GLU A 78 32.57 -14.01 -11.49
CA GLU A 78 31.28 -14.56 -11.90
C GLU A 78 31.18 -16.07 -11.76
N ILE A 79 32.34 -16.73 -11.68
CA ILE A 79 32.48 -18.14 -11.30
C ILE A 79 31.90 -18.36 -9.90
N PHE A 80 31.95 -17.34 -9.04
CA PHE A 80 31.47 -17.37 -7.67
C PHE A 80 30.17 -16.57 -7.49
N ALA A 81 29.55 -16.11 -8.58
CA ALA A 81 28.31 -15.35 -8.49
C ALA A 81 27.22 -16.18 -7.78
N SER A 82 26.58 -15.56 -6.79
CA SER A 82 25.39 -16.12 -6.19
C SER A 82 24.24 -16.06 -7.20
N ARG A 83 23.20 -16.87 -6.97
CA ARG A 83 21.95 -16.78 -7.73
C ARG A 83 21.35 -15.37 -7.62
N CYS A 84 21.43 -14.72 -6.46
CA CYS A 84 20.95 -13.34 -6.31
C CYS A 84 21.75 -12.35 -7.16
N ALA A 85 23.07 -12.49 -7.25
CA ALA A 85 23.91 -11.61 -8.05
C ALA A 85 23.53 -11.66 -9.54
N VAL A 86 23.36 -12.87 -10.09
CA VAL A 86 22.93 -13.07 -11.49
C VAL A 86 21.56 -12.43 -11.74
N VAL A 87 20.59 -12.66 -10.85
CA VAL A 87 19.25 -12.08 -10.97
C VAL A 87 19.27 -10.56 -10.81
N ASN A 88 20.06 -10.01 -9.88
CA ASN A 88 20.21 -8.57 -9.67
C ASN A 88 20.72 -7.88 -10.93
N VAL A 89 21.79 -8.43 -11.55
CA VAL A 89 22.34 -7.92 -12.81
C VAL A 89 21.30 -7.93 -13.92
N ALA A 90 20.55 -9.03 -14.06
CA ALA A 90 19.50 -9.13 -15.08
C ALA A 90 18.37 -8.10 -14.87
N VAL A 91 17.92 -7.93 -13.64
CA VAL A 91 16.89 -6.95 -13.25
C VAL A 91 17.38 -5.53 -13.54
N GLU A 92 18.59 -5.19 -13.15
CA GLU A 92 19.18 -3.87 -13.36
C GLU A 92 19.34 -3.55 -14.85
N ILE A 93 19.83 -4.49 -15.67
CA ILE A 93 19.88 -4.33 -17.13
C ILE A 93 18.49 -3.99 -17.69
N PHE A 94 17.44 -4.71 -17.27
CA PHE A 94 16.09 -4.40 -17.72
C PHE A 94 15.62 -3.02 -17.28
N LEU A 95 15.93 -2.59 -16.05
CA LEU A 95 15.58 -1.25 -15.57
C LEU A 95 16.30 -0.15 -16.34
N MET A 96 17.61 -0.29 -16.57
CA MET A 96 18.40 0.69 -17.33
C MET A 96 17.96 0.78 -18.79
N CYS A 97 17.31 -0.26 -19.32
CA CYS A 97 16.65 -0.24 -20.63
C CYS A 97 15.18 0.23 -20.61
N GLY A 98 14.65 0.70 -19.48
CA GLY A 98 13.26 1.13 -19.32
C GLY A 98 12.23 -0.01 -19.41
N ARG A 99 12.65 -1.26 -19.19
CA ARG A 99 11.83 -2.48 -19.30
C ARG A 99 11.34 -2.94 -17.93
N LEU A 100 10.60 -2.08 -17.23
CA LEU A 100 10.07 -2.31 -15.89
C LEU A 100 9.32 -3.66 -15.74
N ASN A 101 8.43 -4.00 -16.69
CA ASN A 101 7.71 -5.29 -16.68
C ASN A 101 8.66 -6.49 -16.74
N SER A 102 9.73 -6.40 -17.54
CA SER A 102 10.72 -7.49 -17.67
C SER A 102 11.58 -7.62 -16.40
N ALA A 103 11.91 -6.50 -15.76
CA ALA A 103 12.59 -6.49 -14.46
C ALA A 103 11.76 -7.20 -13.38
N VAL A 104 10.49 -6.79 -13.22
CA VAL A 104 9.57 -7.42 -12.24
C VAL A 104 9.30 -8.88 -12.58
N GLN A 105 9.07 -9.22 -13.85
CA GLN A 105 8.86 -10.60 -14.27
C GLN A 105 10.05 -11.50 -13.92
N THR A 106 11.28 -11.00 -14.09
CA THR A 106 12.50 -11.75 -13.73
C THR A 106 12.54 -12.08 -12.23
N LEU A 107 12.10 -11.15 -11.38
CA LEU A 107 11.98 -11.36 -9.94
C LEU A 107 10.90 -12.39 -9.58
N LYS A 108 9.73 -12.31 -10.23
CA LYS A 108 8.62 -13.26 -10.02
C LYS A 108 9.00 -14.68 -10.40
N GLU A 109 9.67 -14.87 -11.54
CA GLU A 109 10.11 -16.20 -11.99
C GLU A 109 11.22 -16.80 -11.11
N CYS A 110 11.74 -16.02 -10.16
CA CYS A 110 12.66 -16.48 -9.14
C CYS A 110 12.02 -16.43 -7.75
N ASP A 111 10.68 -16.38 -7.64
CA ASP A 111 9.93 -16.33 -6.37
C ASP A 111 10.38 -15.22 -5.41
N TRP A 112 10.95 -14.15 -5.96
CA TRP A 112 11.54 -13.05 -5.19
C TRP A 112 12.63 -13.52 -4.21
N ILE A 113 13.38 -14.57 -4.57
CA ILE A 113 14.44 -15.12 -3.72
C ILE A 113 15.43 -14.01 -3.33
N ILE A 114 15.59 -13.87 -2.02
CA ILE A 114 16.58 -13.05 -1.33
C ILE A 114 17.56 -13.90 -0.51
N ASN A 115 17.22 -15.18 -0.27
CA ASN A 115 18.08 -16.20 0.32
C ASN A 115 17.55 -17.60 -0.06
N SER A 116 18.42 -18.59 -0.26
CA SER A 116 17.99 -19.97 -0.59
C SER A 116 18.94 -21.01 0.00
N ALA A 117 18.41 -22.19 0.34
CA ALA A 117 19.20 -23.30 0.90
C ALA A 117 20.26 -23.85 -0.09
N MET A 118 20.06 -23.69 -1.40
CA MET A 118 21.00 -24.13 -2.45
C MET A 118 22.09 -23.10 -2.77
N GLY A 119 22.25 -22.07 -1.95
CA GLY A 119 23.26 -21.03 -2.09
C GLY A 119 22.78 -19.75 -1.44
N PRO A 120 23.29 -19.40 -0.24
CA PRO A 120 22.86 -18.18 0.42
C PRO A 120 23.31 -16.97 -0.40
N CYS A 121 22.45 -15.96 -0.47
CA CYS A 121 22.81 -14.70 -1.10
C CYS A 121 23.77 -13.95 -0.19
N ASP A 122 24.81 -13.36 -0.77
CA ASP A 122 25.73 -12.53 0.00
C ASP A 122 25.01 -11.28 0.52
N LYS A 123 25.46 -10.74 1.64
CA LYS A 123 24.89 -9.53 2.25
C LYS A 123 24.85 -8.37 1.26
N MET A 124 25.88 -8.22 0.42
CA MET A 124 25.91 -7.19 -0.61
C MET A 124 24.87 -7.42 -1.70
N ASP A 125 24.55 -8.68 -2.02
CA ASP A 125 23.50 -9.01 -2.98
C ASP A 125 22.10 -8.65 -2.46
N VAL A 126 21.86 -8.84 -1.16
CA VAL A 126 20.59 -8.45 -0.52
C VAL A 126 20.45 -6.93 -0.48
N LEU A 127 21.53 -6.19 -0.17
CA LEU A 127 21.54 -4.72 -0.21
C LEU A 127 21.31 -4.18 -1.64
N LYS A 128 21.95 -4.78 -2.64
CA LYS A 128 21.70 -4.45 -4.05
C LYS A 128 20.26 -4.75 -4.43
N ARG A 129 19.72 -5.90 -4.03
CA ARG A 129 18.32 -6.26 -4.26
C ARG A 129 17.39 -5.22 -3.63
N HIS A 130 17.61 -4.83 -2.38
CA HIS A 130 16.85 -3.77 -1.72
C HIS A 130 16.83 -2.49 -2.58
N SER A 131 18.00 -2.01 -3.00
CA SER A 131 18.10 -0.80 -3.84
C SER A 131 17.31 -0.94 -5.13
N LEU A 132 17.43 -2.06 -5.82
CA LEU A 132 16.71 -2.32 -7.07
C LEU A 132 15.19 -2.33 -6.87
N LEU A 133 14.69 -2.99 -5.80
CA LEU A 133 13.25 -3.02 -5.50
C LEU A 133 12.73 -1.62 -5.17
N CYS A 134 13.48 -0.80 -4.43
CA CYS A 134 13.12 0.59 -4.18
C CYS A 134 13.04 1.41 -5.48
N THR A 135 14.01 1.25 -6.39
CA THR A 135 13.99 1.91 -7.71
C THR A 135 12.78 1.47 -8.55
N ILE A 136 12.47 0.17 -8.56
CA ILE A 136 11.28 -0.37 -9.24
C ILE A 136 9.99 0.27 -8.71
N VAL A 137 9.85 0.36 -7.38
CA VAL A 137 8.67 1.00 -6.76
C VAL A 137 8.58 2.46 -7.18
N GLN A 138 9.69 3.20 -7.17
CA GLN A 138 9.70 4.61 -7.58
C GLN A 138 9.32 4.79 -9.05
N GLU A 139 9.87 3.97 -9.96
CA GLU A 139 9.55 4.04 -11.38
C GLU A 139 8.10 3.64 -11.66
N ALA A 140 7.61 2.57 -11.01
CA ALA A 140 6.22 2.14 -11.10
C ALA A 140 5.27 3.21 -10.56
N LEU A 141 5.65 3.89 -9.48
CA LEU A 141 4.86 4.96 -8.86
C LEU A 141 4.74 6.18 -9.79
N CYS A 142 5.82 6.59 -10.47
CA CYS A 142 5.78 7.64 -11.48
C CYS A 142 4.83 7.32 -12.65
N LYS A 143 4.55 6.03 -12.89
CA LYS A 143 3.62 5.55 -13.91
C LYS A 143 2.24 5.19 -13.35
N SER A 144 1.95 5.51 -12.08
CA SER A 144 0.70 5.18 -11.37
C SER A 144 0.37 3.68 -11.36
N MET A 145 1.38 2.81 -11.41
CA MET A 145 1.23 1.35 -11.43
C MET A 145 1.17 0.79 -10.00
N TYR A 146 0.13 1.14 -9.25
CA TYR A 146 0.02 0.83 -7.81
C TYR A 146 0.02 -0.66 -7.48
N ASN A 147 -0.59 -1.50 -8.31
CA ASN A 147 -0.56 -2.96 -8.12
C ASN A 147 0.88 -3.51 -8.18
N MET A 148 1.69 -3.01 -9.11
CA MET A 148 3.10 -3.38 -9.21
C MET A 148 3.91 -2.80 -8.05
N CYS A 149 3.66 -1.54 -7.66
CA CYS A 149 4.29 -0.95 -6.49
C CYS A 149 4.07 -1.83 -5.26
N PHE A 150 2.81 -2.21 -5.00
CA PHE A 150 2.46 -3.03 -3.85
C PHE A 150 3.07 -4.43 -3.94
N GLU A 151 2.99 -5.09 -5.09
CA GLU A 151 3.61 -6.40 -5.27
C GLU A 151 5.11 -6.39 -4.96
N VAL A 152 5.83 -5.35 -5.39
CA VAL A 152 7.25 -5.20 -5.12
C VAL A 152 7.51 -4.89 -3.64
N LEU A 153 6.71 -4.00 -3.04
CA LEU A 153 6.79 -3.64 -1.62
C LEU A 153 6.64 -4.85 -0.69
N GLN A 154 5.71 -5.76 -1.00
CA GLN A 154 5.48 -6.99 -0.23
C GLN A 154 6.69 -7.94 -0.23
N ASN A 155 7.59 -7.78 -1.20
CA ASN A 155 8.76 -8.62 -1.42
C ASN A 155 10.08 -7.94 -1.04
N LEU A 156 10.04 -6.78 -0.38
CA LEU A 156 11.24 -6.16 0.17
C LEU A 156 11.92 -7.06 1.22
N PRO A 157 13.27 -7.02 1.33
CA PRO A 157 14.00 -7.77 2.35
C PRO A 157 13.47 -7.52 3.76
N GLY A 158 13.33 -8.57 4.56
CA GLY A 158 12.81 -8.52 5.93
C GLY A 158 11.34 -8.93 6.11
N PHE A 159 10.51 -8.93 5.05
CA PHE A 159 9.10 -9.34 5.18
C PHE A 159 8.87 -10.87 5.17
N LYS A 160 9.79 -11.61 4.54
CA LYS A 160 9.73 -13.08 4.37
C LYS A 160 10.67 -13.85 5.31
N GLU A 161 11.74 -13.21 5.79
CA GLU A 161 12.78 -13.88 6.58
C GLU A 161 12.55 -13.66 8.08
N SER A 162 12.60 -14.73 8.88
CA SER A 162 12.35 -14.68 10.34
C SER A 162 13.50 -14.06 11.14
N LYS A 163 14.69 -13.96 10.55
CA LYS A 163 15.89 -13.34 11.12
C LYS A 163 16.26 -12.11 10.30
N ALA A 164 15.42 -11.08 10.33
CA ALA A 164 15.61 -9.92 9.47
C ALA A 164 16.80 -9.06 9.95
N GLU A 165 17.84 -8.92 9.12
CA GLU A 165 18.83 -7.84 9.25
C GLU A 165 18.20 -6.47 8.99
N PHE A 166 17.06 -6.43 8.30
CA PHE A 166 16.33 -5.22 7.95
C PHE A 166 15.13 -5.01 8.86
N SER A 167 15.08 -3.85 9.53
CA SER A 167 13.87 -3.45 10.24
C SER A 167 12.78 -3.07 9.25
N VAL A 168 11.66 -3.78 9.29
CA VAL A 168 10.47 -3.51 8.44
C VAL A 168 9.97 -2.06 8.59
N SER A 169 10.22 -1.42 9.73
CA SER A 169 9.86 -0.02 9.97
C SER A 169 10.54 0.97 9.03
N GLN A 170 11.73 0.65 8.48
CA GLN A 170 12.47 1.54 7.57
C GLN A 170 11.71 1.80 6.26
N TYR A 171 10.76 0.93 5.90
CA TYR A 171 9.98 1.05 4.68
C TYR A 171 8.76 1.96 4.85
N ASN A 172 8.50 2.49 6.05
CA ASN A 172 7.34 3.32 6.34
C ASN A 172 7.18 4.49 5.36
N VAL A 173 8.25 5.22 5.04
CA VAL A 173 8.20 6.38 4.13
C VAL A 173 7.75 5.95 2.74
N LEU A 174 8.31 4.86 2.23
CA LEU A 174 7.98 4.37 0.88
C LEU A 174 6.55 3.82 0.80
N PHE A 175 6.13 3.03 1.79
CA PHE A 175 4.74 2.55 1.87
C PHE A 175 3.74 3.70 1.93
N ASN A 176 3.99 4.69 2.80
CA ASN A 176 3.09 5.84 2.95
C ASN A 176 3.07 6.71 1.69
N LYS A 177 4.19 6.84 0.96
CA LYS A 177 4.22 7.55 -0.33
C LYS A 177 3.39 6.84 -1.42
N VAL A 178 3.44 5.52 -1.48
CA VAL A 178 2.61 4.73 -2.40
C VAL A 178 1.14 4.81 -2.00
N LEU A 179 0.84 4.70 -0.71
CA LEU A 179 -0.52 4.81 -0.17
C LEU A 179 -1.14 6.17 -0.50
N SER A 180 -0.45 7.27 -0.18
CA SER A 180 -0.94 8.63 -0.45
C SER A 180 -1.25 8.82 -1.93
N SER A 181 -0.31 8.45 -2.81
CA SER A 181 -0.46 8.56 -4.26
C SER A 181 -1.64 7.71 -4.79
N ALA A 182 -1.81 6.49 -4.27
CA ALA A 182 -2.91 5.60 -4.64
C ALA A 182 -4.28 6.16 -4.18
N VAL A 183 -4.35 6.73 -2.97
CA VAL A 183 -5.56 7.40 -2.46
C VAL A 183 -5.90 8.62 -3.31
N SER A 184 -4.94 9.50 -3.58
CA SER A 184 -5.16 10.70 -4.41
C SER A 184 -5.62 10.34 -5.84
N ASN A 185 -5.14 9.22 -6.39
CA ASN A 185 -5.58 8.71 -7.70
C ASN A 185 -6.80 7.79 -7.64
N ARG A 186 -7.57 7.81 -6.54
CA ARG A 186 -8.81 7.04 -6.35
C ARG A 186 -8.65 5.53 -6.56
N SER A 187 -7.46 4.99 -6.37
CA SER A 187 -7.18 3.56 -6.45
C SER A 187 -7.53 2.86 -5.12
N LEU A 188 -8.78 3.02 -4.68
CA LEU A 188 -9.19 2.73 -3.29
C LEU A 188 -9.08 1.25 -2.89
N SER A 189 -9.26 0.33 -3.85
CA SER A 189 -9.13 -1.11 -3.55
C SER A 189 -7.70 -1.46 -3.16
N ILE A 190 -6.70 -0.99 -3.94
CA ILE A 190 -5.30 -1.26 -3.63
C ILE A 190 -4.86 -0.49 -2.39
N SER A 191 -5.34 0.74 -2.16
CA SER A 191 -5.06 1.49 -0.94
C SER A 191 -5.51 0.75 0.33
N SER A 192 -6.68 0.12 0.30
CA SER A 192 -7.18 -0.69 1.43
C SER A 192 -6.27 -1.91 1.68
N THR A 193 -5.88 -2.63 0.63
CA THR A 193 -4.98 -3.78 0.74
C THR A 193 -3.57 -3.39 1.22
N ILE A 194 -3.08 -2.20 0.83
CA ILE A 194 -1.81 -1.65 1.34
C ILE A 194 -1.90 -1.45 2.85
N VAL A 195 -2.98 -0.81 3.35
CA VAL A 195 -3.16 -0.58 4.79
C VAL A 195 -3.25 -1.90 5.55
N GLU A 196 -4.06 -2.86 5.08
CA GLU A 196 -4.17 -4.20 5.68
C GLU A 196 -2.81 -4.88 5.83
N PHE A 197 -1.96 -4.80 4.80
CA PHE A 197 -0.61 -5.34 4.84
C PHE A 197 0.29 -4.59 5.82
N MET A 198 0.23 -3.26 5.83
CA MET A 198 1.01 -2.44 6.77
C MET A 198 0.67 -2.77 8.22
N VAL A 199 -0.62 -2.95 8.54
CA VAL A 199 -1.08 -3.39 9.87
C VAL A 199 -0.53 -4.78 10.19
N LEU A 200 -0.74 -5.76 9.30
CA LEU A 200 -0.32 -7.15 9.49
C LEU A 200 1.19 -7.26 9.73
N LYS A 201 1.98 -6.48 9.00
CA LYS A 201 3.44 -6.48 9.09
C LYS A 201 4.01 -5.41 10.02
N LYS A 202 3.15 -4.71 10.77
CA LYS A 202 3.53 -3.65 11.72
C LYS A 202 4.40 -2.54 11.09
N VAL A 203 4.13 -2.20 9.83
CA VAL A 203 4.70 -1.02 9.18
C VAL A 203 3.91 0.22 9.64
N PRO A 204 4.55 1.25 10.21
CA PRO A 204 3.86 2.46 10.64
C PRO A 204 3.10 3.14 9.49
N ILE A 205 1.82 3.45 9.74
CA ILE A 205 0.94 4.15 8.81
C ILE A 205 0.89 5.62 9.21
N ASP A 206 1.03 6.51 8.23
CA ASP A 206 0.79 7.93 8.41
C ASP A 206 -0.71 8.16 8.63
N TYR A 207 -1.01 8.81 9.74
CA TYR A 207 -2.37 9.11 10.15
C TYR A 207 -3.17 9.86 9.08
N LEU A 208 -2.58 10.86 8.43
CA LEU A 208 -3.27 11.68 7.43
C LEU A 208 -3.67 10.82 6.21
N ASN A 209 -2.78 9.93 5.75
CA ASN A 209 -3.07 9.02 4.65
C ASN A 209 -4.25 8.08 4.95
N LEU A 210 -4.31 7.56 6.18
CA LEU A 210 -5.41 6.66 6.57
C LEU A 210 -6.75 7.40 6.64
N ARG A 211 -6.76 8.65 7.12
CA ARG A 211 -7.97 9.47 7.14
C ARG A 211 -8.46 9.81 5.74
N GLU A 212 -7.55 10.20 4.84
CA GLU A 212 -7.87 10.48 3.45
C GLU A 212 -8.47 9.24 2.77
N LEU A 213 -7.94 8.05 3.04
CA LEU A 213 -8.51 6.78 2.57
C LEU A 213 -9.93 6.56 3.12
N ILE A 214 -10.14 6.71 4.42
CA ILE A 214 -11.46 6.54 5.05
C ILE A 214 -12.48 7.48 4.41
N ALA A 215 -12.13 8.77 4.26
CA ALA A 215 -12.99 9.76 3.62
C ALA A 215 -13.29 9.39 2.17
N ALA A 216 -12.27 9.02 1.38
CA ALA A 216 -12.44 8.66 -0.02
C ALA A 216 -13.31 7.41 -0.21
N LEU A 217 -13.18 6.40 0.66
CA LEU A 217 -14.02 5.21 0.67
C LEU A 217 -15.48 5.55 0.96
N GLY A 218 -15.75 6.37 1.98
CA GLY A 218 -17.10 6.81 2.34
C GLY A 218 -17.77 7.61 1.22
N HIS A 219 -17.07 8.60 0.64
CA HIS A 219 -17.59 9.38 -0.48
C HIS A 219 -17.83 8.55 -1.75
N SER A 220 -17.13 7.41 -1.90
CA SER A 220 -17.34 6.46 -3.00
C SER A 220 -18.41 5.41 -2.70
N GLY A 221 -19.11 5.51 -1.56
CA GLY A 221 -20.15 4.56 -1.14
C GLY A 221 -19.62 3.21 -0.65
N LEU A 222 -18.30 3.05 -0.49
CA LEU A 222 -17.64 1.82 -0.03
C LEU A 222 -17.64 1.75 1.51
N TRP A 223 -18.82 1.84 2.11
CA TRP A 223 -19.00 1.99 3.56
C TRP A 223 -18.45 0.85 4.40
N HIS A 224 -18.51 -0.39 3.91
CA HIS A 224 -17.92 -1.54 4.63
C HIS A 224 -16.41 -1.35 4.82
N LYS A 225 -15.67 -1.02 3.75
CA LYS A 225 -14.23 -0.74 3.82
C LYS A 225 -13.95 0.50 4.66
N ALA A 226 -14.74 1.56 4.52
CA ALA A 226 -14.55 2.76 5.34
C ALA A 226 -14.65 2.45 6.84
N ARG A 227 -15.62 1.61 7.24
CA ARG A 227 -15.78 1.13 8.62
C ARG A 227 -14.61 0.27 9.08
N ASP A 228 -14.14 -0.66 8.25
CA ASP A 228 -12.99 -1.51 8.58
C ASP A 228 -11.71 -0.70 8.78
N GLN A 229 -11.44 0.26 7.87
CA GLN A 229 -10.28 1.16 7.99
C GLN A 229 -10.42 2.12 9.18
N TYR A 230 -11.63 2.58 9.49
CA TYR A 230 -11.88 3.41 10.66
C TYR A 230 -11.67 2.64 11.98
N LYS A 231 -12.10 1.39 12.07
CA LYS A 231 -11.78 0.52 13.22
C LYS A 231 -10.28 0.30 13.35
N CYS A 232 -9.59 0.06 12.24
CA CYS A 232 -8.14 -0.06 12.24
C CYS A 232 -7.48 1.21 12.78
N ALA A 233 -7.95 2.40 12.38
CA ALA A 233 -7.44 3.65 12.92
C ALA A 233 -7.72 3.78 14.44
N LEU A 234 -8.87 3.33 14.92
CA LEU A 234 -9.18 3.29 16.36
C LEU A 234 -8.23 2.37 17.12
N THR A 235 -7.97 1.15 16.64
CA THR A 235 -7.06 0.20 17.32
C THR A 235 -5.60 0.66 17.31
N LEU A 236 -5.21 1.46 16.31
CA LEU A 236 -3.90 2.12 16.25
C LEU A 236 -3.81 3.36 17.17
N GLY A 237 -4.89 3.74 17.86
CA GLY A 237 -4.91 4.87 18.79
C GLY A 237 -5.04 6.24 18.14
N PHE A 238 -5.41 6.31 16.85
CA PHE A 238 -5.46 7.57 16.10
C PHE A 238 -6.59 8.53 16.49
N TYR A 239 -7.55 8.07 17.30
CA TYR A 239 -8.63 8.90 17.81
C TYR A 239 -8.79 8.80 19.33
N SER A 240 -7.68 8.73 20.07
CA SER A 240 -7.69 8.65 21.55
C SER A 240 -8.55 9.75 22.24
N ILE A 241 -8.72 10.91 21.59
CA ILE A 241 -9.61 12.00 22.05
C ILE A 241 -11.09 11.57 22.13
N LEU A 242 -11.49 10.52 21.41
CA LEU A 242 -12.86 9.99 21.40
C LEU A 242 -13.16 9.05 22.58
N ASP A 243 -12.16 8.64 23.37
CA ASP A 243 -12.34 7.66 24.47
C ASP A 243 -13.02 8.26 25.72
N GLY A 244 -13.36 9.55 25.69
CA GLY A 244 -14.08 10.25 26.76
C GLY A 244 -15.61 10.34 26.57
N TYR A 245 -16.26 9.42 25.87
CA TYR A 245 -17.72 9.49 25.68
C TYR A 245 -18.46 9.31 27.01
N MET A 246 -19.31 10.29 27.36
CA MET A 246 -20.29 10.14 28.42
C MET A 246 -21.54 9.46 27.83
N LYS A 247 -22.35 8.82 28.68
CA LYS A 247 -23.53 8.00 28.31
C LYS A 247 -24.56 8.67 27.37
N ASN A 248 -24.49 9.98 27.14
CA ASN A 248 -25.39 10.74 26.29
C ASN A 248 -24.69 11.89 25.52
N ILE A 249 -23.36 12.01 25.59
CA ILE A 249 -22.59 13.08 24.95
C ILE A 249 -21.47 12.50 24.11
N LEU A 250 -21.48 12.85 22.83
CA LEU A 250 -20.43 12.51 21.86
C LEU A 250 -19.53 13.72 21.62
N TYR A 251 -18.23 13.54 21.81
CA TYR A 251 -17.24 14.54 21.43
C TYR A 251 -16.74 14.27 20.01
N ILE A 252 -16.80 15.28 19.14
CA ILE A 252 -16.30 15.17 17.76
C ILE A 252 -15.21 16.23 17.54
N PRO A 253 -13.94 15.83 17.36
CA PRO A 253 -12.87 16.67 16.85
C PRO A 253 -13.21 17.45 15.57
N SER A 254 -12.96 18.76 15.54
CA SER A 254 -13.22 19.61 14.36
C SER A 254 -12.38 19.25 13.13
N PHE A 255 -11.27 18.52 13.29
CA PHE A 255 -10.45 18.10 12.15
C PHE A 255 -11.12 17.01 11.30
N MET A 256 -12.11 16.26 11.82
CA MET A 256 -12.66 15.06 11.19
C MET A 256 -13.43 15.38 9.90
N SER A 257 -13.30 14.54 8.87
CA SER A 257 -14.13 14.63 7.66
C SER A 257 -15.58 14.25 7.97
N ALA A 258 -16.51 14.65 7.11
CA ALA A 258 -17.93 14.27 7.25
C ALA A 258 -18.13 12.74 7.36
N VAL A 259 -17.33 11.97 6.63
CA VAL A 259 -17.33 10.50 6.72
C VAL A 259 -16.88 10.02 8.11
N GLU A 260 -15.75 10.49 8.61
CA GLU A 260 -15.26 10.12 9.94
C GLU A 260 -16.24 10.54 11.05
N MET A 261 -16.85 11.73 10.93
CA MET A 261 -17.88 12.19 11.85
C MET A 261 -19.10 11.26 11.84
N LEU A 262 -19.57 10.84 10.66
CA LEU A 262 -20.67 9.89 10.55
C LEU A 262 -20.32 8.54 11.20
N LEU A 263 -19.15 7.97 10.92
CA LEU A 263 -18.71 6.70 11.51
C LEU A 263 -18.64 6.78 13.04
N THR A 264 -18.25 7.94 13.57
CA THR A 264 -18.25 8.23 15.01
C THR A 264 -19.65 8.29 15.59
N ILE A 265 -20.60 8.91 14.88
CA ILE A 265 -22.02 8.94 15.26
C ILE A 265 -22.63 7.54 15.20
N GLU A 266 -22.33 6.73 14.18
CA GLU A 266 -22.80 5.33 14.09
C GLU A 266 -22.37 4.52 15.32
N ARG A 267 -21.08 4.58 15.65
CA ARG A 267 -20.53 3.92 16.85
C ARG A 267 -21.25 4.38 18.11
N PHE A 268 -21.43 5.69 18.28
CA PHE A 268 -22.10 6.28 19.44
C PHE A 268 -23.57 5.84 19.57
N MET A 269 -24.32 5.79 18.46
CA MET A 269 -25.70 5.31 18.45
C MET A 269 -25.79 3.84 18.84
N VAL A 270 -24.88 2.99 18.36
CA VAL A 270 -24.85 1.57 18.73
C VAL A 270 -24.56 1.38 20.21
N SER A 271 -23.57 2.10 20.75
CA SER A 271 -23.24 2.08 22.19
C SER A 271 -24.39 2.54 23.08
N ASN A 272 -25.29 3.38 22.57
CA ASN A 272 -26.46 3.90 23.30
C ASN A 272 -27.80 3.30 22.82
N SER A 273 -27.75 2.17 22.10
CA SER A 273 -28.94 1.57 21.50
C SER A 273 -30.03 1.17 22.49
N SER A 274 -29.66 0.82 23.74
CA SER A 274 -30.62 0.56 24.82
C SER A 274 -31.35 1.82 25.27
N ILE A 275 -30.67 2.96 25.31
CA ILE A 275 -31.26 4.27 25.68
C ILE A 275 -32.20 4.75 24.59
N ILE A 276 -31.76 4.65 23.32
CA ILE A 276 -32.53 5.12 22.16
C ILE A 276 -33.85 4.35 21.97
N LYS A 277 -33.88 3.06 22.34
CA LYS A 277 -35.04 2.17 22.16
C LYS A 277 -36.02 2.16 23.34
N LEU A 278 -35.83 2.96 24.39
CA LEU A 278 -36.74 3.00 25.54
C LEU A 278 -38.13 3.51 25.13
N PRO A 279 -39.24 2.81 25.48
CA PRO A 279 -40.59 3.14 24.98
C PRO A 279 -41.19 4.44 25.52
N ASP A 280 -40.69 4.98 26.63
CA ASP A 280 -41.40 6.03 27.37
C ASP A 280 -40.47 7.18 27.76
N GLY A 281 -40.71 8.37 27.18
CA GLY A 281 -40.55 9.70 27.81
C GLY A 281 -39.21 10.12 28.43
N CYS A 282 -38.19 9.26 28.53
CA CYS A 282 -36.85 9.62 28.96
C CYS A 282 -36.12 10.30 27.80
N SER A 283 -36.48 11.56 27.57
CA SER A 283 -35.87 12.49 26.62
C SER A 283 -34.41 12.82 27.02
N GLN A 284 -33.55 11.81 27.16
CA GLN A 284 -32.12 12.04 27.23
C GLN A 284 -31.67 12.42 25.83
N ASN A 285 -31.67 13.72 25.57
CA ASN A 285 -31.19 14.29 24.33
C ASN A 285 -29.75 13.85 24.11
N LEU A 286 -29.54 13.04 23.07
CA LEU A 286 -28.21 12.70 22.60
C LEU A 286 -27.55 13.98 22.09
N GLN A 287 -26.44 14.35 22.71
CA GLN A 287 -25.72 15.58 22.37
C GLN A 287 -24.43 15.26 21.62
N ILE A 288 -24.11 16.13 20.67
CA ILE A 288 -22.82 16.14 19.98
C ILE A 288 -22.15 17.46 20.33
N ILE A 289 -20.94 17.40 20.88
CA ILE A 289 -20.11 18.56 21.16
C ILE A 289 -18.96 18.57 20.15
N LEU A 290 -18.96 19.56 19.26
CA LEU A 290 -17.92 19.74 18.26
C LEU A 290 -16.70 20.39 18.94
N LYS A 291 -15.67 19.59 19.23
CA LYS A 291 -14.46 20.01 19.93
C LYS A 291 -13.57 20.87 19.05
N LYS A 292 -13.21 22.06 19.56
CA LYS A 292 -12.13 22.87 18.97
C LYS A 292 -10.81 22.18 19.26
N ILE A 293 -10.04 21.92 18.22
CA ILE A 293 -8.68 21.43 18.38
C ILE A 293 -7.73 22.55 18.01
N PHE A 294 -7.04 23.05 19.01
CA PHE A 294 -5.89 23.92 18.82
C PHE A 294 -4.72 23.00 18.48
N LYS A 295 -4.37 22.88 17.19
CA LYS A 295 -3.06 22.30 16.86
C LYS A 295 -2.00 23.24 17.41
N GLU A 296 -1.10 22.71 18.25
CA GLU A 296 0.20 23.33 18.47
C GLU A 296 0.94 23.36 17.13
N GLU A 297 1.33 24.57 16.74
CA GLU A 297 2.24 24.95 15.66
C GLU A 297 1.79 24.74 14.19
N HIS A 298 1.74 25.86 13.47
CA HIS A 298 1.58 26.04 12.02
C HIS A 298 0.20 25.77 11.39
N ASN A 299 -0.74 26.68 11.61
CA ASN A 299 -1.29 27.57 10.55
C ASN A 299 -2.49 28.37 11.05
N SER A 300 -2.49 29.66 10.73
CA SER A 300 -3.47 30.70 11.07
C SER A 300 -4.84 30.53 10.37
N LYS A 301 -5.48 29.36 10.48
CA LYS A 301 -6.80 29.05 9.89
C LYS A 301 -7.90 28.71 10.93
N GLY A 302 -7.69 29.01 12.21
CA GLY A 302 -8.47 28.45 13.31
C GLY A 302 -9.96 28.84 13.44
N LYS A 303 -10.45 29.90 12.78
CA LYS A 303 -11.88 30.28 12.85
C LYS A 303 -12.70 29.76 11.68
N ASP A 304 -12.18 29.89 10.47
CA ASP A 304 -12.84 29.43 9.23
C ASP A 304 -13.00 27.89 9.24
N ASP A 305 -11.94 27.18 9.64
CA ASP A 305 -11.93 25.71 9.70
C ASP A 305 -12.95 25.14 10.73
N TYR A 306 -13.22 25.87 11.81
CA TYR A 306 -14.23 25.45 12.79
C TYR A 306 -15.66 25.63 12.30
N HIS A 307 -15.92 26.66 11.49
CA HIS A 307 -17.22 26.80 10.83
C HIS A 307 -17.40 25.72 9.76
N THR A 308 -16.38 25.47 8.94
CA THR A 308 -16.37 24.35 7.98
C THR A 308 -16.54 22.99 8.67
N ALA A 309 -16.07 22.83 9.91
CA ALA A 309 -16.32 21.61 10.69
C ALA A 309 -17.80 21.42 11.07
N ALA A 310 -18.53 22.51 11.35
CA ALA A 310 -19.97 22.45 11.57
C ALA A 310 -20.72 22.03 10.28
N GLU A 311 -20.32 22.58 9.13
CA GLU A 311 -20.89 22.19 7.83
C GLU A 311 -20.65 20.70 7.52
N ARG A 312 -19.43 20.21 7.77
CA ARG A 312 -19.09 18.78 7.66
C ARG A 312 -19.93 17.89 8.58
N LEU A 313 -20.29 18.37 9.78
CA LEU A 313 -21.17 17.64 10.68
C LEU A 313 -22.59 17.51 10.11
N PHE A 314 -23.13 18.56 9.51
CA PHE A 314 -24.42 18.49 8.80
C PHE A 314 -24.34 17.61 7.55
N GLU A 315 -23.22 17.64 6.82
CA GLU A 315 -22.97 16.73 5.71
C GLU A 315 -22.97 15.27 6.17
N ALA A 316 -22.29 14.96 7.30
CA ALA A 316 -22.25 13.63 7.89
C ALA A 316 -23.65 13.06 8.14
N SER A 317 -24.56 13.89 8.66
CA SER A 317 -25.96 13.49 8.91
C SER A 317 -26.71 13.13 7.62
N ARG A 318 -26.38 13.80 6.51
CA ARG A 318 -26.95 13.58 5.18
C ARG A 318 -26.37 12.38 4.45
N LEU A 319 -25.12 12.02 4.73
CA LEU A 319 -24.45 10.83 4.20
C LEU A 319 -25.03 9.53 4.78
N SER A 320 -25.65 9.61 5.97
CA SER A 320 -26.28 8.47 6.62
C SER A 320 -27.48 7.93 5.83
N SER A 321 -27.68 6.61 5.91
CA SER A 321 -28.86 5.93 5.39
C SER A 321 -29.42 4.95 6.43
N PRO A 322 -30.61 5.22 7.02
CA PRO A 322 -31.44 6.42 6.92
C PRO A 322 -30.73 7.73 7.28
N LYS A 323 -31.20 8.85 6.74
CA LYS A 323 -30.65 10.18 7.07
C LYS A 323 -30.86 10.50 8.54
N LEU A 324 -29.84 11.10 9.15
CA LEU A 324 -29.89 11.59 10.53
C LEU A 324 -30.21 13.09 10.52
N PHE A 325 -30.89 13.55 11.57
CA PHE A 325 -31.19 14.95 11.77
C PHE A 325 -30.44 15.48 12.99
N ILE A 326 -29.59 16.49 12.75
CA ILE A 326 -28.79 17.17 13.77
C ILE A 326 -29.27 18.61 13.85
N LYS A 327 -29.55 19.09 15.07
CA LYS A 327 -29.99 20.47 15.32
C LYS A 327 -28.97 21.18 16.20
N HIS A 328 -28.54 22.37 15.79
CA HIS A 328 -27.73 23.24 16.64
C HIS A 328 -28.55 23.70 17.86
N LEU A 329 -28.00 23.51 19.05
CA LEU A 329 -28.67 23.86 20.31
C LEU A 329 -28.13 25.17 20.87
N THR A 330 -26.83 25.22 21.17
CA THR A 330 -26.18 26.33 21.86
C THR A 330 -24.66 26.29 21.67
N VAL A 331 -23.97 27.28 22.21
CA VAL A 331 -22.53 27.29 22.40
C VAL A 331 -22.25 27.15 23.90
N ASN A 332 -21.38 26.22 24.29
CA ASN A 332 -21.04 26.01 25.70
C ASN A 332 -20.08 27.10 26.23
N ASN A 333 -19.77 27.06 27.54
CA ASN A 333 -18.87 28.02 28.20
C ASN A 333 -17.45 28.01 27.62
N SER A 334 -17.03 26.91 26.98
CA SER A 334 -15.75 26.77 26.28
C SER A 334 -15.80 27.32 24.83
N GLY A 335 -16.92 27.89 24.41
CA GLY A 335 -17.12 28.39 23.05
C GLY A 335 -17.30 27.30 22.00
N GLU A 336 -17.61 26.05 22.40
CA GLU A 336 -17.81 24.92 21.52
C GLU A 336 -19.29 24.79 21.13
N GLN A 337 -19.56 24.47 19.86
CA GLN A 337 -20.90 24.26 19.35
C GLN A 337 -21.47 22.93 19.87
N VAL A 338 -22.69 22.99 20.41
CA VAL A 338 -23.44 21.87 20.96
C VAL A 338 -24.65 21.62 20.07
N TYR A 339 -24.82 20.36 19.67
CA TYR A 339 -25.92 19.91 18.82
C TYR A 339 -26.70 18.81 19.52
N THR A 340 -27.96 18.64 19.12
CA THR A 340 -28.82 17.52 19.51
C THR A 340 -29.08 16.63 18.31
N LEU A 341 -29.00 15.32 18.51
CA LEU A 341 -29.34 14.31 17.52
C LEU A 341 -30.79 13.86 17.72
N ASP A 342 -31.62 13.94 16.67
CA ASP A 342 -33.05 13.63 16.75
C ASP A 342 -33.29 12.15 17.06
N ASN A 343 -34.07 11.88 18.11
CA ASN A 343 -34.30 10.52 18.59
C ASN A 343 -35.07 9.65 17.58
N ASN A 344 -36.04 10.22 16.87
CA ASN A 344 -36.85 9.45 15.91
C ASN A 344 -36.00 8.98 14.73
N CYS A 345 -35.12 9.85 14.22
CA CYS A 345 -34.14 9.47 13.21
C CYS A 345 -33.16 8.39 13.72
N CYS A 346 -32.72 8.46 14.98
CA CYS A 346 -31.86 7.43 15.57
C CYS A 346 -32.55 6.08 15.67
N VAL A 347 -33.79 6.05 16.19
CA VAL A 347 -34.61 4.83 16.29
C VAL A 347 -34.78 4.20 14.91
N LYS A 348 -35.13 5.01 13.91
CA LYS A 348 -35.27 4.54 12.53
C LYS A 348 -33.96 3.95 12.00
N TRP A 349 -32.85 4.66 12.18
CA TRP A 349 -31.55 4.18 11.74
C TRP A 349 -31.15 2.86 12.40
N LEU A 350 -31.33 2.73 13.72
CA LEU A 350 -31.02 1.50 14.45
C LEU A 350 -31.92 0.35 13.99
N ASN A 351 -33.21 0.58 13.78
CA ASN A 351 -34.12 -0.49 13.34
C ASN A 351 -33.70 -1.08 11.98
N GLU A 352 -33.18 -0.25 11.06
CA GLU A 352 -32.72 -0.71 9.75
C GLU A 352 -31.30 -1.31 9.78
N ASN A 353 -30.43 -0.85 10.68
CA ASN A 353 -28.99 -1.13 10.61
C ASN A 353 -28.41 -1.96 11.78
N ILE A 354 -29.14 -2.17 12.88
CA ILE A 354 -28.58 -2.74 14.12
C ILE A 354 -27.87 -4.08 13.93
N ASN A 355 -28.38 -4.95 13.05
CA ASN A 355 -27.86 -6.31 12.87
C ASN A 355 -26.41 -6.35 12.39
N TRP A 356 -26.04 -5.47 11.45
CA TRP A 356 -24.66 -5.36 10.99
C TRP A 356 -23.87 -4.36 11.86
N ALA A 357 -24.53 -3.31 12.36
CA ALA A 357 -23.89 -2.26 13.11
C ALA A 357 -23.35 -2.76 14.45
N VAL A 358 -24.08 -3.62 15.16
CA VAL A 358 -23.59 -4.28 16.38
C VAL A 358 -22.36 -5.11 16.07
N LYS A 359 -22.40 -6.01 15.08
CA LYS A 359 -21.23 -6.82 14.68
C LYS A 359 -20.03 -5.98 14.28
N THR A 360 -20.28 -4.80 13.73
CA THR A 360 -19.24 -3.89 13.29
C THR A 360 -18.63 -3.17 14.48
N TRP A 361 -19.45 -2.57 15.34
CA TRP A 361 -19.01 -1.66 16.39
C TRP A 361 -18.89 -2.30 17.77
N SER A 362 -19.24 -3.57 17.93
CA SER A 362 -18.88 -4.34 19.12
C SER A 362 -17.37 -4.51 19.15
N PHE A 363 -16.70 -3.76 20.02
CA PHE A 363 -15.30 -3.99 20.35
C PHE A 363 -15.23 -5.27 21.18
N HIS A 364 -14.47 -6.25 20.71
CA HIS A 364 -14.02 -7.38 21.52
C HIS A 364 -12.67 -7.05 22.15
#